data_AF-A0A368DLY4-F1
#
_entry.id   AF-A0A368DLY4-F1
#
_cell.length_a   1.000
_cell.length_b   1.000
_cell.length_c   1.000
_cell.angle_alpha   90.00
_cell.angle_beta   90.00
_cell.angle_gamma   90.00
#
_symmetry.space_group_name_H-M   'P 1'
#
loop_
_entity.id
_entity.type
_entity.pdbx_description
1 polymer ?
#
loop_
_entity_poly.entity_id
_entity_poly.type
_entity_poly.pdbx_seq_one_letter_code
_entity_poly.pdbx_strand_id
1 'polypeptide(L)'
;MDVPFLDHLLLRKNQTRTLVHMSRESRWEEVKNAFSIQPRKEYKHLLLVDDVITTGATLTACGNILLNGACDKISVMGMAFAQNILP
;
A
#
# COMPACT_ATOMS: atom_id res chain seq x y z
N MET A 1 19.77 12.22 -3.54
CA MET A 1 18.35 12.23 -3.11
C MET A 1 18.33 11.79 -1.66
N ASP A 2 18.20 12.73 -0.72
CA ASP A 2 18.20 12.46 0.73
C ASP A 2 16.77 12.24 1.26
N VAL A 3 16.04 11.28 0.67
CA VAL A 3 14.72 10.90 1.19
C VAL A 3 14.91 9.72 2.14
N PRO A 4 14.52 9.83 3.43
CA PRO A 4 14.70 8.74 4.38
C PRO A 4 13.75 7.58 4.05
N PHE A 5 14.28 6.36 4.13
CA PHE A 5 13.48 5.15 4.08
C PHE A 5 12.94 4.83 5.49
N LEU A 6 11.64 4.54 5.58
CA LEU A 6 10.93 4.32 6.84
C LEU A 6 10.44 2.87 6.92
N ASP A 7 11.30 1.98 7.40
CA ASP A 7 11.05 0.53 7.52
C ASP A 7 10.11 0.14 8.67
N HIS A 8 9.95 1.02 9.65
CA HIS A 8 9.19 0.78 10.89
C HIS A 8 7.79 1.41 10.87
N LEU A 9 7.50 2.29 9.90
CA LEU A 9 6.26 3.06 9.89
C LEU A 9 5.05 2.21 9.50
N LEU A 10 5.19 1.40 8.45
CA LEU A 10 4.12 0.58 7.87
C LEU A 10 4.45 -0.90 8.04
N LEU A 11 3.77 -1.56 8.96
CA LEU A 11 4.03 -2.96 9.32
C LEU A 11 2.91 -3.86 8.80
N ARG A 12 3.29 -5.02 8.27
CA ARG A 12 2.36 -6.09 7.92
C ARG A 12 2.09 -6.96 9.14
N LYS A 13 0.84 -6.97 9.64
CA LYS A 13 0.41 -7.78 10.80
C LYS A 13 0.12 -9.23 10.44
N ASN A 14 -0.50 -9.45 9.29
CA ASN A 14 -0.98 -10.77 8.88
C ASN A 14 -0.35 -11.18 7.54
N GLN A 15 -0.02 -12.47 7.43
CA GLN A 15 0.17 -13.08 6.13
C GLN A 15 -1.18 -13.13 5.43
N THR A 16 -1.30 -12.42 4.31
CA THR A 16 -2.49 -12.48 3.46
C THR A 16 -2.37 -13.68 2.55
N ARG A 17 -3.48 -14.37 2.30
CA ARG A 17 -3.54 -15.37 1.23
C ARG A 17 -3.27 -14.72 -0.13
N THR A 18 -2.87 -15.54 -1.10
CA THR A 18 -2.64 -15.10 -2.48
C THR A 18 -3.88 -14.41 -3.04
N LEU A 19 -3.73 -13.15 -3.43
CA LEU A 19 -4.83 -12.31 -3.92
C LEU A 19 -5.21 -12.59 -5.39
N VAL A 20 -4.37 -13.32 -6.14
CA VAL A 20 -4.48 -13.51 -7.60
C VAL A 20 -5.81 -14.15 -8.03
N HIS A 21 -6.42 -15.00 -7.19
CA HIS A 21 -7.67 -15.69 -7.49
C HIS A 21 -8.89 -15.14 -6.72
N MET A 22 -8.73 -14.03 -6.01
CA MET A 22 -9.79 -13.45 -5.18
C MET A 22 -10.59 -12.39 -5.96
N SER A 23 -11.90 -12.31 -5.67
CA SER A 23 -12.74 -11.22 -6.18
C SER A 23 -12.24 -9.86 -5.64
N ARG A 24 -12.74 -8.75 -6.19
CA ARG A 24 -12.36 -7.41 -5.72
C ARG A 24 -12.76 -7.20 -4.25
N GLU A 25 -13.94 -7.68 -3.88
CA GLU A 25 -14.51 -7.59 -2.54
C GLU A 25 -13.70 -8.45 -1.56
N SER A 26 -13.42 -9.70 -1.93
CA SER A 26 -12.62 -10.60 -1.09
C SER A 26 -11.19 -10.08 -0.87
N ARG A 27 -10.59 -9.44 -1.88
CA ARG A 27 -9.28 -8.79 -1.72
C ARG A 27 -9.33 -7.61 -0.76
N TRP A 28 -10.40 -6.82 -0.79
CA TRP A 28 -10.53 -5.69 0.13
C TRP A 28 -10.59 -6.18 1.59
N GLU A 29 -11.40 -7.20 1.86
CA GLU A 29 -11.51 -7.79 3.20
C GLU A 29 -10.20 -8.43 3.68
N GLU A 30 -9.52 -9.17 2.81
CA GLU A 30 -8.24 -9.83 3.14
C GLU A 30 -7.15 -8.79 3.50
N VAL A 31 -7.14 -7.64 2.81
CA VAL A 31 -6.07 -6.64 2.92
C VAL A 31 -6.37 -5.57 3.98
N LYS A 32 -7.63 -5.27 4.28
CA LYS A 32 -8.06 -4.20 5.20
C LYS A 32 -7.42 -4.25 6.58
N ASN A 33 -7.14 -5.45 7.10
CA ASN A 33 -6.50 -5.66 8.41
C ASN A 33 -5.07 -6.20 8.30
N ALA A 34 -4.51 -6.28 7.09
CA ALA A 34 -3.18 -6.83 6.87
C ALA A 34 -2.06 -5.88 7.31
N PHE A 35 -2.35 -4.58 7.43
CA PHE A 35 -1.37 -3.54 7.71
C PHE A 35 -1.69 -2.76 8.98
N SER A 36 -0.66 -2.22 9.60
CA SER A 36 -0.77 -1.34 10.76
C SER A 36 0.36 -0.34 10.82
N ILE A 37 0.09 0.76 11.53
CA ILE A 37 1.09 1.77 11.89
C ILE A 37 1.02 2.03 13.38
N GLN A 38 2.08 2.57 13.96
CA GLN A 38 1.99 3.28 15.24
C GLN A 38 1.59 4.73 14.93
N PRO A 39 0.39 5.21 15.33
CA PRO A 39 -0.08 6.54 14.94
C PRO A 39 0.83 7.64 15.49
N ARG A 40 1.42 8.43 14.58
CA ARG A 40 2.26 9.59 14.86
C ARG A 40 2.23 10.50 13.62
N LYS A 41 1.40 11.54 13.64
CA LYS A 41 1.25 12.49 12.51
C LYS A 41 2.45 13.44 12.40
N GLU A 42 3.58 12.90 11.96
CA GLU A 42 4.84 13.64 11.88
C GLU A 42 5.27 13.97 10.45
N TYR A 43 4.66 13.31 9.46
CA TYR A 43 5.09 13.40 8.08
C TYR A 43 4.10 14.25 7.26
N LYS A 44 4.59 15.24 6.52
CA LYS A 44 3.70 16.03 5.64
C LYS A 44 3.31 15.26 4.38
N HIS A 45 4.25 14.50 3.82
CA HIS A 45 4.07 13.79 2.56
C HIS A 45 4.91 12.52 2.54
N LEU A 46 4.27 11.39 2.26
CA LEU A 46 4.93 10.10 2.08
C LEU A 46 4.86 9.63 0.62
N LEU A 47 5.90 8.92 0.19
CA LEU A 47 5.91 8.17 -1.07
C LEU A 47 5.74 6.69 -0.76
N LEU A 48 4.64 6.10 -1.21
CA LEU A 48 4.44 4.65 -1.21
C LEU A 48 5.04 4.06 -2.49
N VAL A 49 5.87 3.04 -2.32
CA VAL A 49 6.50 2.31 -3.42
C VAL A 49 6.02 0.86 -3.36
N ASP A 50 5.56 0.34 -4.49
CA ASP A 50 5.23 -1.07 -4.65
C ASP A 50 5.86 -1.60 -5.95
N ASP A 51 6.10 -2.90 -6.04
CA ASP A 51 6.67 -3.50 -7.25
C ASP A 51 5.63 -3.52 -8.38
N VAL A 52 4.42 -4.01 -8.09
CA VAL A 52 3.34 -4.21 -9.04
C VAL A 52 2.03 -3.63 -8.54
N ILE A 53 1.43 -2.75 -9.32
CA ILE A 53 0.10 -2.20 -9.05
C ILE A 53 -0.92 -2.86 -9.98
N THR A 54 -1.80 -3.67 -9.41
CA THR A 54 -2.95 -4.25 -10.15
C THR A 54 -4.22 -3.45 -9.87
N THR A 55 -5.02 -3.84 -8.88
CA THR A 55 -6.25 -3.11 -8.50
C THR A 55 -6.02 -2.02 -7.47
N GLY A 56 -4.77 -1.83 -7.03
CA GLY A 56 -4.44 -0.88 -5.98
C GLY A 56 -5.04 -1.22 -4.60
N ALA A 57 -5.48 -2.46 -4.37
CA ALA A 57 -6.07 -2.87 -3.09
C ALA A 57 -5.06 -2.73 -1.93
N THR A 58 -3.83 -3.20 -2.14
CA THR A 58 -2.71 -3.06 -1.20
C THR A 58 -2.43 -1.59 -0.89
N LEU A 59 -2.21 -0.78 -1.93
CA LEU A 59 -1.93 0.66 -1.78
C LEU A 59 -3.07 1.41 -1.11
N THR A 60 -4.33 1.08 -1.42
CA THR A 60 -5.50 1.69 -0.78
C THR A 60 -5.52 1.39 0.72
N ALA A 61 -5.29 0.12 1.11
CA ALA A 61 -5.27 -0.25 2.52
C ALA A 61 -4.13 0.46 3.29
N CYS A 62 -2.91 0.45 2.74
CA CYS A 62 -1.76 1.14 3.32
C CYS A 62 -1.95 2.66 3.36
N GLY A 63 -2.44 3.25 2.27
CA GLY A 63 -2.65 4.68 2.15
C GLY A 63 -3.70 5.20 3.14
N ASN A 64 -4.80 4.47 3.32
CA ASN A 64 -5.85 4.85 4.27
C ASN A 64 -5.33 4.91 5.72
N ILE A 65 -4.57 3.91 6.16
CA ILE A 65 -4.04 3.93 7.54
C ILE A 65 -2.99 5.02 7.72
N LEU A 66 -2.15 5.29 6.71
CA LEU A 66 -1.14 6.33 6.74
C LEU A 66 -1.74 7.75 6.72
N LEU A 67 -2.74 8.02 5.88
CA LEU A 67 -3.44 9.32 5.86
C LEU A 67 -4.16 9.60 7.19
N ASN A 68 -4.67 8.55 7.84
CA ASN A 68 -5.38 8.70 9.10
C ASN A 68 -4.44 8.91 10.29
N GLY A 69 -3.22 8.34 10.29
CA GLY A 69 -2.38 8.30 11.47
C GLY A 69 -0.91 8.69 11.32
N ALA A 70 -0.41 8.96 10.12
CA ALA A 70 1.02 9.26 9.89
C ALA A 70 1.27 10.54 9.07
N CYS A 71 0.44 10.83 8.06
CA CYS A 71 0.71 11.93 7.13
C CYS A 71 -0.52 12.61 6.52
N ASP A 72 -0.31 13.78 5.92
CA ASP A 72 -1.37 14.56 5.26
C ASP A 72 -1.51 14.28 3.76
N LYS A 73 -0.45 13.76 3.13
CA LYS A 73 -0.40 13.51 1.68
C LYS A 73 0.37 12.23 1.35
N ILE A 74 -0.08 11.53 0.32
CA ILE A 74 0.59 10.35 -0.23
C ILE A 74 0.79 10.51 -1.73
N SER A 75 2.00 10.21 -2.21
CA SER A 75 2.29 9.89 -3.61
C SER A 75 2.52 8.38 -3.74
N VAL A 76 2.29 7.83 -4.93
CA VAL A 76 2.47 6.41 -5.23
C VAL A 76 3.42 6.24 -6.40
N MET A 77 4.34 5.28 -6.29
CA MET A 77 5.23 4.84 -7.36
C MET A 77 5.11 3.32 -7.51
N GLY A 78 4.89 2.85 -8.73
CA GLY A 78 4.95 1.43 -9.10
C GLY A 78 6.06 1.22 -10.13
N MET A 79 6.79 0.11 -10.02
CA MET A 79 7.84 -0.24 -11.00
C MET A 79 7.28 -1.01 -12.21
N ALA A 80 6.09 -1.59 -12.09
CA ALA A 80 5.52 -2.46 -13.12
C ALA A 80 4.99 -1.71 -14.36
N PHE A 81 5.19 -2.36 -15.51
CA PHE A 81 4.61 -2.00 -16.79
C PHE A 81 3.72 -3.15 -17.27
N ALA A 82 2.42 -2.90 -17.41
CA ALA A 82 1.50 -3.86 -18.02
C ALA A 82 1.30 -3.49 -19.49
N GLN A 83 1.89 -4.28 -20.40
CA GLN A 83 1.58 -4.19 -21.82
C GLN A 83 0.35 -5.07 -22.09
N ASN A 84 -0.74 -4.49 -22.57
CA ASN A 84 -1.77 -5.29 -23.24
C ASN A 84 -1.13 -5.90 -24.48
N ILE A 85 -0.65 -7.14 -24.38
CA ILE A 85 -0.54 -8.01 -25.55
C ILE A 85 -1.95 -8.58 -25.75
N LEU A 86 -2.85 -7.75 -26.29
CA LEU A 86 -4.00 -8.31 -26.98
C LEU A 86 -3.46 -8.99 -28.24
N PRO A 87 -3.95 -10.19 -28.60
CA PRO A 87 -3.59 -10.85 -29.85
C PRO A 87 -3.97 -10.04 -31.08
#